data_AF-A0A832T9X3-F1
#
_entry.id   AF-A0A832T9X3-F1
#
_cell.length_a   1.000
_cell.length_b   1.000
_cell.length_c   1.000
_cell.angle_alpha   90.00
_cell.angle_beta   90.00
_cell.angle_gamma   90.00
#
_symmetry.space_group_name_H-M   'P 1'
#
loop_
_entity.id
_entity.type
_entity.pdbx_description
1 polymer ?
#
loop_
_entity_poly.entity_id
_entity_poly.type
_entity_poly.pdbx_seq_one_letter_code
_entity_poly.pdbx_strand_id
1 'polypeptide(L)'
;MTLRFLEKNIRVNNINNVKIVNKAVSSKRGRVKLYLADNPYNSSIVFNSNRYVEVETITLDELLSPYDSIDLIKIDVEGAELDVIKSGINQLHKVKKIVMEVRNQYESEIDSTLIKEGFKKCILEDRGHEKNILYYVGE
;
A
#
# COMPACT_ATOMS: atom_id res chain seq x y z
N MET A 1 12.70 1.96 -11.72
CA MET A 1 12.16 2.71 -12.87
C MET A 1 11.09 3.71 -12.43
N THR A 2 10.10 3.28 -11.62
CA THR A 2 8.99 4.12 -11.12
C THR A 2 9.41 5.32 -10.26
N LEU A 3 10.41 5.16 -9.37
CA LEU A 3 10.91 6.25 -8.52
C LEU A 3 11.30 7.52 -9.31
N ARG A 4 12.00 7.35 -10.45
CA ARG A 4 12.43 8.47 -11.29
C ARG A 4 11.25 9.25 -11.87
N PHE A 5 10.13 8.58 -12.16
CA PHE A 5 8.92 9.25 -12.63
C PHE A 5 8.25 10.04 -11.50
N LEU A 6 8.23 9.51 -10.27
CA LEU A 6 7.75 10.27 -9.11
C LEU A 6 8.59 11.53 -8.88
N GLU A 7 9.92 11.41 -8.87
CA GLU A 7 10.83 12.56 -8.73
C GLU A 7 10.64 13.60 -9.84
N LYS A 8 10.44 13.15 -11.08
CA LYS A 8 10.12 14.04 -12.20
C LYS A 8 8.78 14.74 -11.99
N ASN A 9 7.73 14.01 -11.59
CA ASN A 9 6.40 14.56 -11.37
C ASN A 9 6.41 15.62 -10.26
N ILE A 10 7.12 15.38 -9.16
CA ILE A 10 7.31 16.35 -8.08
C ILE A 10 7.99 17.61 -8.61
N ARG A 11 9.09 17.45 -9.36
CA ARG A 11 9.89 18.55 -9.90
C ARG A 11 9.10 19.42 -10.87
N VAL A 12 8.42 18.83 -11.85
CA VAL A 12 7.72 19.61 -12.90
C VAL A 12 6.48 20.32 -12.38
N ASN A 13 5.91 19.86 -11.26
CA ASN A 13 4.75 20.48 -10.61
C ASN A 13 5.14 21.37 -9.40
N ASN A 14 6.43 21.58 -9.13
CA ASN A 14 6.93 22.40 -8.02
C ASN A 14 6.34 22.01 -6.64
N ILE A 15 6.18 20.70 -6.39
CA ILE A 15 5.62 20.20 -5.13
C ILE A 15 6.74 20.09 -4.10
N ASN A 16 6.61 20.78 -2.96
CA ASN A 16 7.68 20.87 -1.96
C ASN A 16 7.37 20.12 -0.65
N ASN A 17 6.14 19.64 -0.48
CA ASN A 17 5.64 18.97 0.72
C ASN A 17 5.60 17.44 0.56
N VAL A 18 6.63 16.85 -0.06
CA VAL A 18 6.70 15.40 -0.31
C VAL A 18 7.99 14.83 0.26
N LYS A 19 7.84 13.76 1.07
CA LYS A 19 8.95 12.93 1.53
C LYS A 19 8.91 11.59 0.82
N ILE A 20 9.97 11.26 0.08
CA ILE A 20 10.08 10.00 -0.64
C ILE A 20 10.77 8.97 0.25
N VAL A 21 10.16 7.79 0.40
CA VAL A 21 10.76 6.62 1.04
C VAL A 21 10.90 5.52 -0.01
N ASN A 22 12.10 5.34 -0.56
CA ASN A 22 12.37 4.36 -1.61
C ASN A 22 12.51 2.94 -1.04
N LYS A 23 11.42 2.40 -0.49
CA LYS A 23 11.32 1.04 0.07
C LYS A 23 9.99 0.42 -0.31
N ALA A 24 9.94 -0.90 -0.40
CA ALA A 24 8.68 -1.63 -0.49
C ALA A 24 8.08 -1.81 0.92
N VAL A 25 6.78 -1.59 1.06
CA VAL A 25 6.08 -1.96 2.31
C VAL A 25 5.79 -3.46 2.27
N SER A 26 6.17 -4.18 3.32
CA SER A 26 6.04 -5.65 3.39
C SER A 26 5.85 -6.12 4.83
N SER A 27 5.60 -7.41 5.02
CA SER A 27 5.38 -8.02 6.34
C SER A 27 6.59 -7.96 7.28
N LYS A 28 7.79 -7.70 6.77
CA LYS A 28 9.03 -7.58 7.56
C LYS A 28 10.10 -6.71 6.90
N ARG A 29 11.06 -6.24 7.70
CA ARG A 29 12.31 -5.62 7.22
C ARG A 29 13.20 -6.60 6.47
N GLY A 30 14.06 -6.06 5.62
CA GLY A 30 15.08 -6.79 4.89
C GLY A 30 15.10 -6.39 3.43
N ARG A 31 15.20 -7.39 2.55
CA ARG A 31 15.16 -7.24 1.10
C ARG A 31 14.16 -8.23 0.53
N VAL A 32 13.46 -7.83 -0.52
CA VAL A 32 12.56 -8.70 -1.27
C VAL A 32 12.83 -8.53 -2.76
N LYS A 33 12.49 -9.56 -3.54
CA LYS A 33 12.44 -9.46 -5.00
C LYS A 33 11.17 -8.73 -5.39
N LEU A 34 11.31 -7.57 -6.00
CA LEU A 34 10.25 -6.91 -6.75
C LEU A 34 10.32 -7.43 -8.19
N TYR A 35 9.37 -8.27 -8.55
CA TYR A 35 9.28 -8.86 -9.88
C TYR A 35 8.74 -7.83 -10.87
N LEU A 36 9.44 -7.70 -12.00
CA LEU A 36 9.13 -6.73 -13.03
C LEU A 36 8.19 -7.35 -14.06
N ALA A 37 7.07 -6.68 -14.28
CA ALA A 37 6.21 -6.91 -15.42
C ALA A 37 6.67 -6.08 -16.64
N ASP A 38 6.23 -6.45 -17.83
CA ASP A 38 6.52 -5.67 -19.04
C ASP A 38 5.89 -4.27 -18.97
N ASN A 39 4.69 -4.18 -18.38
CA ASN A 39 4.12 -2.93 -17.93
C ASN A 39 4.58 -2.65 -16.48
N PRO A 40 5.41 -1.61 -16.22
CA PRO A 40 5.96 -1.36 -14.90
C PRO A 40 4.92 -1.08 -13.82
N TYR A 41 3.69 -0.66 -14.18
CA TYR A 41 2.58 -0.47 -13.24
C TYR A 41 2.11 -1.79 -12.59
N ASN A 42 2.40 -2.93 -13.21
CA ASN A 42 1.98 -4.25 -12.71
C ASN A 42 3.13 -5.00 -12.00
N SER A 43 4.22 -4.31 -11.63
CA SER A 43 5.33 -4.93 -10.91
C SER A 43 4.91 -5.22 -9.47
N SER A 44 5.24 -6.41 -8.96
CA SER A 44 4.73 -6.89 -7.68
C SER A 44 5.78 -7.70 -6.93
N ILE A 45 5.68 -7.71 -5.60
CA ILE A 45 6.47 -8.62 -4.75
C ILE A 45 5.87 -10.03 -4.68
N VAL A 46 4.64 -10.21 -5.21
CA VAL A 46 3.85 -11.45 -5.11
C VAL A 46 3.92 -12.26 -6.41
N PHE A 47 3.87 -11.61 -7.58
CA PHE A 47 3.81 -12.31 -8.87
C PHE A 47 5.20 -12.56 -9.46
N ASN A 48 5.61 -13.82 -9.51
CA ASN A 48 6.93 -14.20 -10.02
C ASN A 48 7.12 -13.82 -11.50
N SER A 49 8.32 -13.36 -11.82
CA SER A 49 8.82 -13.09 -13.17
C SER A 49 10.29 -13.47 -13.25
N ASN A 50 10.79 -13.77 -14.47
CA ASN A 50 12.22 -13.99 -14.70
C ASN A 50 13.04 -12.71 -14.50
N ARG A 51 12.40 -11.54 -14.50
CA ARG A 51 13.01 -10.24 -14.28
C ARG A 51 12.61 -9.73 -12.90
N TYR A 52 13.58 -9.38 -12.07
CA TYR A 52 13.34 -8.77 -10.77
C TYR A 52 14.44 -7.77 -10.42
N VAL A 53 14.13 -6.90 -9.48
CA VAL A 53 15.11 -6.09 -8.75
C VAL A 53 14.97 -6.37 -7.27
N GLU A 54 16.07 -6.35 -6.54
CA GLU A 54 16.00 -6.40 -5.08
C GLU A 54 15.77 -5.00 -4.52
N VAL A 55 14.81 -4.89 -3.62
CA VAL A 55 14.46 -3.64 -2.94
C VAL A 55 14.48 -3.84 -1.44
N GLU A 56 14.86 -2.80 -0.70
CA GLU A 56 14.72 -2.79 0.75
C GLU A 56 13.25 -2.75 1.15
N THR A 57 12.93 -3.41 2.25
CA THR A 57 11.57 -3.42 2.82
C THR A 57 11.48 -2.68 4.15
N ILE A 58 10.28 -2.18 4.43
CA ILE A 58 9.86 -1.56 5.69
C ILE A 58 8.47 -2.09 6.05
N THR A 59 8.13 -2.23 7.33
CA THR A 59 6.73 -2.54 7.71
C THR A 59 5.88 -1.28 7.69
N LEU A 60 4.56 -1.44 7.60
CA LEU A 60 3.67 -0.28 7.70
C LEU A 60 3.78 0.37 9.08
N ASP A 61 3.88 -0.41 10.17
CA ASP A 61 4.09 0.12 11.53
C ASP A 61 5.29 1.07 11.60
N GLU A 62 6.41 0.67 11.02
CA GLU A 62 7.64 1.46 11.03
C GLU A 62 7.52 2.72 10.19
N LEU A 63 6.83 2.63 9.05
CA LEU A 63 6.54 3.77 8.20
C LEU A 63 5.65 4.79 8.89
N LEU A 64 4.66 4.35 9.69
CA LEU A 64 3.72 5.21 10.40
C LEU A 64 4.26 5.74 11.73
N SER A 65 5.23 5.05 12.34
CA SER A 65 5.78 5.39 13.65
C SER A 65 6.18 6.86 13.86
N PRO A 66 6.75 7.60 12.88
CA PRO A 66 7.17 8.98 13.09
C PRO A 66 6.04 10.00 13.12
N TYR A 67 4.79 9.57 12.87
CA TYR A 67 3.63 10.45 12.79
C TYR A 67 2.69 10.19 13.97
N ASP A 68 2.11 11.27 14.50
CA ASP A 68 1.11 11.20 15.57
C ASP A 68 -0.30 10.96 15.03
N SER A 69 -0.60 11.50 13.84
CA SER A 69 -1.89 11.35 13.18
C SER A 69 -1.74 11.32 11.66
N ILE A 70 -2.56 10.52 10.99
CA ILE A 70 -2.57 10.36 9.54
C ILE A 70 -4.00 10.52 9.04
N ASP A 71 -4.25 11.53 8.21
CA ASP A 71 -5.60 11.78 7.69
C ASP A 71 -6.05 10.74 6.67
N LEU A 72 -5.11 10.22 5.86
CA LEU A 72 -5.39 9.28 4.78
C LEU A 72 -4.17 8.43 4.45
N ILE A 73 -4.38 7.12 4.27
CA ILE A 73 -3.46 6.23 3.57
C ILE A 73 -4.10 5.80 2.25
N LYS A 74 -3.33 5.86 1.15
CA LYS A 74 -3.66 5.21 -0.11
C LYS A 74 -2.79 3.94 -0.27
N ILE A 75 -3.39 2.80 -0.56
CA ILE A 75 -2.70 1.53 -0.80
C ILE A 75 -3.05 0.99 -2.19
N ASP A 76 -2.02 0.75 -2.99
CA ASP A 76 -2.09 0.27 -4.36
C ASP A 76 -0.73 -0.39 -4.66
N VAL A 77 -0.61 -1.67 -4.29
CA VAL A 77 0.68 -2.39 -4.19
C VAL A 77 0.69 -3.72 -4.96
N GLU A 78 -0.30 -3.91 -5.82
CA GLU A 78 -0.43 -5.02 -6.75
C GLU A 78 -0.28 -6.41 -6.12
N GLY A 79 -1.17 -6.74 -5.18
CA GLY A 79 -1.33 -8.08 -4.62
C GLY A 79 -0.76 -8.29 -3.22
N ALA A 80 -0.04 -7.30 -2.67
CA ALA A 80 0.53 -7.34 -1.33
C ALA A 80 -0.33 -6.61 -0.28
N GLU A 81 -1.58 -6.26 -0.61
CA GLU A 81 -2.43 -5.37 0.22
C GLU A 81 -2.62 -5.92 1.64
N LEU A 82 -2.94 -7.21 1.76
CA LEU A 82 -3.17 -7.86 3.04
C LEU A 82 -1.91 -7.86 3.92
N ASP A 83 -0.75 -8.16 3.34
CA ASP A 83 0.53 -8.15 4.04
C ASP A 83 0.89 -6.74 4.53
N VAL A 84 0.62 -5.72 3.71
CA VAL A 84 0.81 -4.32 4.10
C VAL A 84 -0.07 -3.97 5.30
N ILE A 85 -1.37 -4.29 5.26
CA ILE A 85 -2.29 -4.02 6.38
C ILE A 85 -1.87 -4.76 7.65
N LYS A 86 -1.58 -6.06 7.57
CA LYS A 86 -1.14 -6.85 8.72
C LYS A 86 0.16 -6.33 9.35
N SER A 87 1.04 -5.77 8.54
CA SER A 87 2.31 -5.18 9.01
C SER A 87 2.17 -3.82 9.71
N GLY A 88 0.95 -3.27 9.78
CA GLY A 88 0.67 -1.94 10.33
C GLY A 88 -0.32 -1.90 11.50
N ILE A 89 -0.78 -3.07 11.95
CA ILE A 89 -1.85 -3.20 12.97
C ILE A 89 -1.56 -2.34 14.20
N ASN A 90 -0.32 -2.27 14.67
CA ASN A 90 0.01 -1.56 15.90
C ASN A 90 -0.07 -0.04 15.77
N GLN A 91 -0.14 0.50 14.54
CA GLN A 91 -0.18 1.94 14.26
C GLN A 91 -1.46 2.40 13.55
N LEU A 92 -2.38 1.49 13.18
CA LEU A 92 -3.60 1.85 12.46
C LEU A 92 -4.53 2.79 13.25
N HIS A 93 -4.48 2.76 14.58
CA HIS A 93 -5.22 3.69 15.45
C HIS A 93 -4.89 5.18 15.20
N LYS A 94 -3.78 5.50 14.51
CA LYS A 94 -3.40 6.87 14.13
C LYS A 94 -4.03 7.33 12.82
N VAL A 95 -4.66 6.41 12.08
CA VAL A 95 -5.08 6.60 10.70
C VAL A 95 -6.59 6.84 10.67
N LYS A 96 -7.00 7.99 10.16
CA LYS A 96 -8.43 8.32 10.05
C LYS A 96 -9.11 7.59 8.90
N LYS A 97 -8.41 7.43 7.77
CA LYS A 97 -8.99 6.91 6.52
C LYS A 97 -8.00 6.07 5.73
N ILE A 98 -8.51 5.04 5.07
CA ILE A 98 -7.73 4.21 4.14
C ILE A 98 -8.50 4.10 2.81
N VAL A 99 -7.85 4.36 1.69
CA VAL A 99 -8.34 4.04 0.34
C VAL A 99 -7.44 2.96 -0.23
N MET A 100 -8.02 1.87 -0.72
CA MET A 100 -7.24 0.73 -1.18
C MET A 100 -7.83 0.09 -2.43
N GLU A 101 -6.97 -0.25 -3.39
CA GLU A 101 -7.31 -1.14 -4.49
C GLU A 101 -7.07 -2.58 -4.03
N VAL A 102 -8.15 -3.33 -3.84
CA VAL A 102 -8.12 -4.66 -3.21
C VAL A 102 -8.50 -5.73 -4.22
N ARG A 103 -7.68 -6.78 -4.31
CA ARG A 103 -8.06 -8.00 -5.06
C ARG A 103 -9.15 -8.76 -4.30
N ASN A 104 -10.18 -9.22 -5.02
CA ASN A 104 -11.37 -9.86 -4.42
C ASN A 104 -11.03 -10.99 -3.44
N GLN A 105 -9.99 -11.78 -3.72
CA GLN A 105 -9.57 -12.90 -2.86
C GLN A 105 -9.06 -12.49 -1.47
N TYR A 106 -8.62 -11.24 -1.30
CA TYR A 106 -8.12 -10.71 -0.02
C TYR A 106 -9.13 -9.81 0.69
N GLU A 107 -10.23 -9.44 0.02
CA GLU A 107 -11.20 -8.46 0.52
C GLU A 107 -11.78 -8.86 1.88
N SER A 108 -12.28 -10.08 2.01
CA SER A 108 -12.89 -10.57 3.26
C SER A 108 -11.93 -10.52 4.45
N GLU A 109 -10.65 -10.82 4.22
CA GLU A 109 -9.64 -10.84 5.28
C GLU A 109 -9.16 -9.44 5.65
N ILE A 110 -9.01 -8.55 4.66
CA ILE A 110 -8.72 -7.13 4.87
C ILE A 110 -9.87 -6.48 5.65
N ASP A 111 -11.11 -6.72 5.25
CA ASP A 111 -12.30 -6.23 5.94
C ASP A 111 -12.33 -6.71 7.39
N SER A 112 -12.14 -8.01 7.61
CA SER A 112 -12.10 -8.60 8.95
C SER A 112 -11.00 -8.01 9.82
N THR A 113 -9.86 -7.64 9.23
CA THR A 113 -8.75 -7.02 9.95
C THR A 113 -9.05 -5.57 10.29
N LEU A 114 -9.46 -4.76 9.31
CA LEU A 114 -9.71 -3.33 9.51
C LEU A 114 -10.92 -3.07 10.40
N ILE A 115 -11.97 -3.90 10.33
CA ILE A 115 -13.14 -3.77 11.22
C ILE A 115 -12.75 -4.02 12.69
N LYS A 116 -11.85 -4.98 12.97
CA LYS A 116 -11.34 -5.22 14.33
C LYS A 116 -10.54 -4.04 14.87
N GLU A 117 -9.89 -3.29 13.99
CA GLU A 117 -9.14 -2.06 14.32
C GLU A 117 -10.04 -0.81 14.35
N GLY A 118 -11.37 -0.97 14.30
CA GLY A 118 -12.32 0.15 14.44
C GLY A 118 -12.66 0.87 13.15
N PHE A 119 -12.31 0.32 11.98
CA PHE A 119 -12.68 0.91 10.70
C PHE A 119 -14.05 0.43 10.19
N LYS A 120 -14.79 1.33 9.56
CA LYS A 120 -16.00 1.02 8.79
C LYS A 120 -15.69 1.03 7.31
N LYS A 121 -16.10 -0.03 6.61
CA LYS A 121 -15.98 -0.14 5.15
C LYS A 121 -17.06 0.68 4.45
N CYS A 122 -16.68 1.33 3.37
CA CYS A 122 -17.54 1.90 2.35
C CYS A 122 -16.98 1.49 0.97
N ILE A 123 -17.87 1.19 0.03
CA ILE A 123 -17.47 0.85 -1.33
C ILE A 123 -17.41 2.16 -2.13
N LEU A 124 -16.27 2.46 -2.76
CA LEU A 124 -16.16 3.57 -3.70
C LEU A 124 -16.45 3.13 -5.12
N GLU A 125 -15.91 1.97 -5.51
CA GLU A 125 -16.10 1.42 -6.85
C GLU A 125 -16.07 -0.11 -6.79
N ASP A 126 -17.15 -0.73 -7.27
CA ASP A 126 -17.27 -2.17 -7.49
C ASP A 126 -16.95 -2.46 -8.96
N ARG A 127 -15.87 -3.20 -9.22
CA ARG A 127 -15.48 -3.58 -10.59
C ARG A 127 -15.75 -5.06 -10.88
N GLY A 128 -16.43 -5.77 -9.99
CA GLY A 128 -16.90 -7.15 -10.15
C GLY A 128 -15.81 -8.21 -10.19
N HIS A 129 -14.93 -8.20 -11.20
CA HIS A 129 -14.24 -9.41 -11.65
C HIS A 129 -12.80 -9.60 -11.18
N GLU A 130 -12.09 -8.57 -10.71
CA GLU A 130 -10.69 -8.74 -10.26
C GLU A 130 -10.29 -7.89 -9.05
N LYS A 131 -10.69 -6.62 -9.02
CA LYS A 131 -10.28 -5.68 -7.97
C LYS A 131 -11.35 -4.63 -7.67
N ASN A 132 -11.53 -4.30 -6.40
CA ASN A 132 -12.42 -3.23 -5.94
C ASN A 132 -11.64 -2.06 -5.38
N ILE A 133 -12.20 -0.85 -5.48
CA ILE A 133 -11.67 0.31 -4.74
C ILE A 133 -12.52 0.49 -3.49
N LEU A 134 -11.88 0.22 -2.36
CA LEU A 134 -12.51 0.23 -1.04
C LEU A 134 -12.02 1.43 -0.24
N TYR A 135 -12.93 1.97 0.57
CA TYR A 135 -12.67 3.07 1.47
C TYR A 135 -13.03 2.67 2.88
N TYR A 136 -12.16 2.97 3.82
CA TYR A 136 -12.32 2.64 5.23
C TYR A 136 -12.20 3.91 6.05
N VAL A 137 -13.11 4.09 7.01
CA VAL A 137 -13.15 5.24 7.93
C VAL A 137 -12.96 4.74 9.35
N GLY A 138 -11.88 5.16 10.02
CA GLY A 138 -11.64 4.89 11.44
C GLY A 138 -12.56 5.74 12.32
N GLU A 139 -12.96 5.17 13.46
CA GLU A 139 -13.71 5.88 14.52
C GLU A 139 -12.83 6.86 15.31
#